data_AF-A0A9J6DUR6-F1
#
_entry.id   AF-A0A9J6DUR6-F1
#
_cell.length_a   1.000
_cell.length_b   1.000
_cell.length_c   1.000
_cell.angle_alpha   90.00
_cell.angle_beta   90.00
_cell.angle_gamma   90.00
#
_symmetry.space_group_name_H-M   'P 1'
#
loop_
_entity.id
_entity.type
_entity.pdbx_description
1 polymer ?
#
loop_
_entity_poly.entity_id
_entity_poly.type
_entity_poly.pdbx_seq_one_letter_code
_entity_poly.pdbx_strand_id
1 'polypeptide(L)'
;MAQRKAEIEQQADNIVAGLVKKRRGQQVSKKARKKLKKSSSTELSKGNASSFTELSEVQPEDMEAQREAVIANVMKSKVSMPSRDITLAPVLYECLRTKASNLVPVELNYPRTDAHKVRCRVFKDLWERGYYMTVGSKFGGDFLSIRGVITDTVELLDFSALTLT
;
A
#
# COMPACT_ATOMS: atom_id res chain seq x y z
N MET A 1 -6.90 -12.41 9.89
CA MET A 1 -7.04 -12.37 8.41
C MET A 1 -8.47 -12.60 7.93
N ALA A 2 -9.21 -13.55 8.50
CA ALA A 2 -10.60 -13.83 8.09
C ALA A 2 -11.56 -12.63 8.27
N GLN A 3 -11.52 -11.94 9.41
CA GLN A 3 -12.35 -10.74 9.67
C GLN A 3 -12.16 -9.64 8.61
N ARG A 4 -10.90 -9.33 8.28
CA ARG A 4 -10.57 -8.33 7.26
C ARG A 4 -11.09 -8.69 5.87
N LYS A 5 -11.09 -9.98 5.51
CA LYS A 5 -11.65 -10.43 4.22
C LYS A 5 -13.16 -10.17 4.17
N ALA A 6 -13.89 -10.52 5.24
CA ALA A 6 -15.32 -10.27 5.35
C ALA A 6 -15.67 -8.77 5.31
N GLU A 7 -14.87 -7.91 5.96
CA GLU A 7 -15.04 -6.46 5.89
C GLU A 7 -14.89 -5.92 4.46
N ILE A 8 -13.92 -6.45 3.70
CA ILE A 8 -13.68 -6.06 2.30
C ILE A 8 -14.85 -6.49 1.41
N GLU A 9 -15.36 -7.70 1.60
CA GLU A 9 -16.53 -8.22 0.87
C GLU A 9 -17.78 -7.37 1.15
N GLN A 10 -18.04 -7.05 2.41
CA GLN A 10 -19.15 -6.18 2.80
C GLN A 10 -19.02 -4.78 2.17
N GLN A 11 -17.81 -4.22 2.12
CA GLN A 11 -17.56 -2.94 1.48
C GLN A 11 -17.81 -3.01 -0.03
N ALA A 12 -17.42 -4.10 -0.69
CA ALA A 12 -17.66 -4.30 -2.11
C ALA A 12 -19.16 -4.34 -2.43
N ASP A 13 -19.96 -5.07 -1.64
CA ASP A 13 -21.41 -5.16 -1.86
C ASP A 13 -22.11 -3.81 -1.64
N ASN A 14 -21.67 -3.05 -0.64
CA ASN A 14 -22.17 -1.68 -0.43
C ASN A 14 -21.88 -0.76 -1.62
N ILE A 15 -20.73 -0.92 -2.27
CA ILE A 15 -20.36 -0.16 -3.47
C ILE A 15 -21.27 -0.55 -4.64
N VAL A 16 -21.43 -1.85 -4.90
CA VAL A 16 -22.31 -2.35 -5.97
C VAL A 16 -23.74 -1.87 -5.76
N ALA A 17 -24.29 -2.05 -4.56
CA ALA A 17 -25.64 -1.59 -4.23
C ALA A 17 -25.80 -0.08 -4.42
N GLY A 18 -24.79 0.72 -4.05
CA GLY A 18 -24.75 2.16 -4.28
C GLY A 18 -24.75 2.53 -5.77
N LEU A 19 -24.05 1.78 -6.61
CA LEU A 19 -24.00 1.98 -8.06
C LEU A 19 -25.31 1.58 -8.74
N VAL A 20 -25.91 0.46 -8.33
CA VAL A 20 -27.24 0.02 -8.82
C VAL A 20 -28.30 1.08 -8.51
N LYS A 21 -28.34 1.61 -7.28
CA LYS A 21 -29.28 2.67 -6.89
C LYS A 21 -29.10 3.96 -7.71
N LYS A 22 -27.85 4.33 -8.02
CA LYS A 22 -27.56 5.47 -8.90
C LYS A 22 -28.06 5.26 -10.32
N ARG A 23 -27.92 4.05 -10.88
CA ARG A 23 -28.43 3.70 -12.22
C ARG A 23 -29.95 3.75 -12.29
N ARG A 24 -30.64 3.35 -11.22
CA ARG A 24 -32.10 3.40 -11.11
C ARG A 24 -32.67 4.81 -10.84
N GLY A 25 -31.85 5.87 -10.92
CA GLY A 25 -32.30 7.27 -10.77
C GLY A 25 -32.70 7.67 -9.35
N GLN A 26 -32.52 6.81 -8.34
CA GLN A 26 -32.82 7.11 -6.93
C GLN A 26 -31.71 7.97 -6.31
N GLN A 27 -31.62 9.23 -6.71
CA GLN A 27 -30.76 10.24 -6.10
C GLN A 27 -31.35 10.69 -4.76
N VAL A 28 -30.95 10.06 -3.65
CA VAL A 28 -31.17 10.66 -2.33
C VAL A 28 -30.14 11.76 -2.15
N SER A 29 -30.57 13.02 -2.33
CA SER A 29 -29.72 14.19 -2.10
C SER A 29 -29.11 14.14 -0.68
N LYS A 30 -27.87 14.62 -0.53
CA LYS A 30 -27.14 14.67 0.76
C LYS A 30 -27.96 15.34 1.88
N LYS A 31 -28.93 16.19 1.52
CA LYS A 31 -29.86 16.88 2.44
C LYS A 31 -30.92 15.95 3.06
N ALA A 32 -31.42 14.96 2.32
CA ALA A 32 -32.43 14.00 2.82
C ALA A 32 -31.82 12.98 3.80
N ARG A 33 -30.56 12.59 3.60
CA ARG A 33 -29.84 11.64 4.48
C ARG A 33 -29.59 12.19 5.89
N LYS A 34 -29.54 13.52 6.07
CA LYS A 34 -29.37 14.17 7.37
C LYS A 34 -30.68 14.24 8.20
N LYS A 35 -31.85 14.20 7.55
CA LYS A 35 -33.16 14.20 8.25
C LYS A 35 -33.53 12.81 8.80
N LEU A 36 -33.18 11.73 8.12
CA LEU A 36 -33.52 10.37 8.57
C LEU A 36 -32.68 9.88 9.77
N LYS A 37 -31.48 10.43 9.99
CA LYS A 37 -30.62 10.09 11.14
C LYS A 37 -30.99 10.87 12.42
N LYS A 38 -31.97 11.78 12.36
CA LYS A 38 -32.41 12.58 13.52
C LYS A 38 -33.78 12.15 14.07
N SER A 39 -34.47 11.20 13.42
CA SER A 39 -35.80 10.71 13.82
C SER A 39 -35.83 9.26 14.31
N SER A 40 -34.67 8.62 14.52
CA SER A 40 -34.58 7.21 14.96
C SER A 40 -34.34 7.03 16.46
N SER A 41 -34.57 8.08 17.25
CA SER A 41 -34.75 7.98 18.70
C SER A 41 -36.20 8.37 18.97
N THR A 42 -36.92 7.51 19.69
CA THR A 42 -38.32 7.65 20.15
C THR A 42 -39.35 6.79 19.38
N GLU A 43 -39.44 5.54 19.88
CA GLU A 43 -40.65 4.73 20.14
C GLU A 43 -41.37 3.86 19.10
N LEU A 44 -41.83 2.72 19.63
CA LEU A 44 -42.50 1.56 19.04
C LEU A 44 -44.02 1.78 18.95
N SER A 45 -44.67 1.30 17.87
CA SER A 45 -45.75 0.28 17.90
C SER A 45 -46.73 0.34 16.70
N LYS A 46 -47.14 -0.87 16.28
CA LYS A 46 -48.41 -1.34 15.65
C LYS A 46 -49.07 -0.59 14.47
N GLY A 47 -49.37 -1.37 13.42
CA GLY A 47 -50.70 -1.36 12.77
C GLY A 47 -50.80 -1.07 11.26
N ASN A 48 -50.77 -2.14 10.46
CA ASN A 48 -51.44 -2.44 9.17
C ASN A 48 -51.91 -1.37 8.15
N ALA A 49 -51.59 -1.71 6.89
CA ALA A 49 -52.44 -1.79 5.67
C ALA A 49 -52.21 -0.83 4.48
N SER A 50 -51.62 -1.45 3.44
CA SER A 50 -51.99 -1.46 2.01
C SER A 50 -51.72 -0.27 1.08
N SER A 51 -50.79 -0.50 0.14
CA SER A 51 -50.90 -0.19 -1.30
C SER A 51 -49.73 -0.92 -1.99
N PHE A 52 -49.89 -2.19 -2.34
CA PHE A 52 -50.21 -2.70 -3.69
C PHE A 52 -49.45 -1.98 -4.83
N THR A 53 -48.25 -2.47 -5.17
CA THR A 53 -47.79 -2.60 -6.57
C THR A 53 -46.72 -3.69 -6.64
N GLU A 54 -47.07 -4.80 -7.28
CA GLU A 54 -46.27 -5.92 -7.80
C GLU A 54 -44.86 -6.14 -7.23
N LEU A 55 -44.79 -7.08 -6.28
CA LEU A 55 -43.58 -7.85 -6.00
C LEU A 55 -43.46 -8.95 -7.05
N SER A 56 -42.83 -8.66 -8.19
CA SER A 56 -42.24 -9.72 -9.00
C SER A 56 -41.17 -10.40 -8.15
N GLU A 57 -41.30 -11.71 -7.93
CA GLU A 57 -40.20 -12.58 -7.49
C GLU A 57 -39.03 -12.38 -8.46
N VAL A 58 -38.14 -11.46 -8.11
CA VAL A 58 -36.84 -11.34 -8.78
C VAL A 58 -36.06 -12.54 -8.30
N GLN A 59 -35.82 -13.50 -9.20
CA GLN A 59 -35.05 -14.68 -8.88
C GLN A 59 -33.68 -14.24 -8.32
N PRO A 60 -33.08 -14.96 -7.36
CA PRO A 60 -31.75 -14.63 -6.84
C PRO A 60 -30.71 -14.54 -7.97
N GLU A 61 -30.95 -15.26 -9.06
CA GLU A 61 -30.14 -15.25 -10.29
C GLU A 61 -30.12 -13.88 -10.98
N ASP A 62 -31.24 -13.15 -10.99
CA ASP A 62 -31.34 -11.83 -11.63
C ASP A 62 -30.56 -10.75 -10.85
N MET A 63 -30.47 -10.90 -9.54
CA MET A 63 -29.72 -9.98 -8.67
C MET A 63 -28.21 -10.19 -8.80
N GLU A 64 -27.77 -11.44 -8.94
CA GLU A 64 -26.35 -11.77 -9.17
C GLU A 64 -25.93 -11.35 -10.59
N ALA A 65 -26.75 -11.59 -11.60
CA ALA A 65 -26.49 -11.12 -12.97
C ALA A 65 -26.37 -9.59 -13.04
N GLN A 66 -27.21 -8.86 -12.30
CA GLN A 66 -27.09 -7.39 -12.18
C GLN A 66 -25.80 -6.96 -11.49
N ARG A 67 -25.36 -7.68 -10.46
CA ARG A 67 -24.09 -7.44 -9.75
C ARG A 67 -22.91 -7.63 -10.69
N GLU A 68 -22.84 -8.76 -11.38
CA GLU A 68 -21.79 -9.06 -12.36
C GLU A 68 -21.74 -8.04 -13.50
N ALA A 69 -22.91 -7.65 -14.03
CA ALA A 69 -22.99 -6.64 -15.09
C ALA A 69 -22.49 -5.26 -14.63
N VAL A 70 -22.73 -4.87 -13.37
CA VAL A 70 -22.19 -3.64 -12.80
C VAL A 70 -20.67 -3.72 -12.66
N ILE A 71 -20.15 -4.85 -12.16
CA ILE A 71 -18.71 -5.08 -12.02
C ILE A 71 -18.02 -5.01 -13.39
N ALA A 72 -18.53 -5.73 -14.40
CA ALA A 72 -17.96 -5.75 -15.74
C ALA A 72 -17.89 -4.35 -16.37
N ASN A 73 -18.93 -3.53 -16.18
CA ASN A 73 -18.94 -2.15 -16.65
C ASN A 73 -17.90 -1.27 -15.94
N VAL A 74 -17.70 -1.46 -14.64
CA VAL A 74 -16.68 -0.72 -13.88
C VAL A 74 -15.29 -1.14 -14.32
N MET A 75 -15.05 -2.44 -14.51
CA MET A 75 -13.76 -2.95 -15.01
C MET A 75 -13.44 -2.36 -16.38
N LYS A 76 -14.40 -2.37 -17.31
CA LYS A 76 -14.19 -1.81 -18.65
C LYS A 76 -13.94 -0.31 -18.68
N SER A 77 -14.59 0.46 -17.80
CA SER A 77 -14.56 1.93 -17.84
C SER A 77 -13.49 2.56 -16.96
N LYS A 78 -13.14 1.93 -15.84
CA LYS A 78 -12.27 2.53 -14.80
C LYS A 78 -10.96 1.79 -14.58
N VAL A 79 -10.84 0.56 -15.06
CA VAL A 79 -9.62 -0.23 -14.90
C VAL A 79 -8.94 -0.33 -16.26
N SER A 80 -8.01 0.58 -16.50
CA SER A 80 -7.08 0.47 -17.62
C SER A 80 -5.89 -0.37 -17.19
N MET A 81 -5.62 -1.46 -17.91
CA MET A 81 -4.39 -2.22 -17.69
C MET A 81 -3.22 -1.40 -18.24
N PRO A 82 -2.21 -1.07 -17.41
CA PRO A 82 -1.04 -0.37 -17.90
C PRO A 82 -0.30 -1.22 -18.94
N SER A 83 0.26 -0.58 -19.97
CA SER A 83 1.10 -1.25 -20.96
C SER A 83 2.30 -1.91 -20.27
N ARG A 84 2.69 -3.12 -20.73
CA ARG A 84 3.84 -3.86 -20.18
C ARG A 84 5.13 -3.06 -20.24
N ASP A 85 5.24 -2.14 -21.20
CA ASP A 85 6.42 -1.31 -21.44
C ASP A 85 6.61 -0.19 -20.40
N ILE A 86 5.60 0.11 -19.57
CA ILE A 86 5.63 1.20 -18.60
C ILE A 86 5.18 0.70 -17.21
N THR A 87 5.81 -0.37 -16.74
CA THR A 87 5.64 -0.78 -15.34
C THR A 87 6.83 -0.27 -14.53
N LEU A 88 6.73 0.98 -14.07
CA LEU A 88 7.66 1.51 -13.08
C LEU A 88 7.24 1.00 -11.71
N ALA A 89 8.00 0.05 -11.16
CA ALA A 89 7.86 -0.36 -9.78
C ALA A 89 8.73 0.57 -8.91
N PRO A 90 8.14 1.41 -8.05
CA PRO A 90 8.93 2.24 -7.16
C PRO A 90 9.67 1.35 -6.15
N VAL A 91 11.01 1.40 -6.17
CA VAL A 91 11.84 0.84 -5.10
C VAL A 91 11.84 1.84 -3.96
N LEU A 92 11.07 1.53 -2.92
CA LEU A 92 10.96 2.39 -1.74
C LEU A 92 12.08 2.04 -0.77
N TYR A 93 13.05 2.95 -0.62
CA TYR A 93 14.10 2.85 0.40
C TYR A 93 13.58 3.20 1.81
N GLU A 94 12.40 3.81 1.87
CA GLU A 94 11.73 4.21 3.11
C GLU A 94 10.33 3.62 3.20
N CYS A 95 9.83 3.46 4.42
CA CYS A 95 8.45 3.04 4.63
C CYS A 95 7.52 4.25 4.46
N LEU A 96 6.65 4.24 3.44
CA LEU A 96 5.67 5.31 3.15
C LEU A 96 4.71 5.65 4.31
N ARG A 97 4.63 4.79 5.32
CA ARG A 97 3.81 5.00 6.52
C ARG A 97 4.55 5.76 7.62
N THR A 98 5.86 5.85 7.55
CA THR A 98 6.68 6.59 8.51
C THR A 98 6.63 8.06 8.17
N LYS A 99 5.94 8.85 8.99
CA LYS A 99 5.96 10.31 8.87
C LYS A 99 7.27 10.84 9.43
N ALA A 100 7.78 11.94 8.90
CA ALA A 100 8.97 12.61 9.44
C ALA A 100 8.82 12.96 10.93
N SER A 101 7.59 13.27 11.39
CA SER A 101 7.27 13.51 12.80
C SER A 101 7.47 12.30 13.72
N ASN A 102 7.49 11.09 13.18
CA ASN A 102 7.67 9.85 13.93
C ASN A 102 9.15 9.41 13.97
N LEU A 103 10.03 10.11 13.24
CA LEU A 103 11.46 9.81 13.23
C LEU A 103 12.09 10.42 14.49
N VAL A 104 12.75 9.57 15.27
CA VAL A 104 13.59 10.02 16.37
C VAL A 104 15.02 10.04 15.84
N PRO A 105 15.76 11.16 15.95
CA PRO A 105 17.18 11.18 15.61
C PRO A 105 17.91 10.20 16.52
N VAL A 106 18.54 9.20 15.91
CA VAL A 106 19.38 8.22 16.60
C VAL A 106 20.82 8.56 16.28
N GLU A 107 21.60 8.87 17.31
CA GLU A 107 23.04 8.96 17.17
C GLU A 107 23.61 7.59 16.79
N LEU A 108 24.44 7.57 15.74
CA LEU A 108 25.10 6.35 15.30
C LEU A 108 26.15 5.93 16.34
N ASN A 109 25.72 5.16 17.33
CA ASN A 109 26.57 4.66 18.40
C ASN A 109 27.29 3.36 17.97
N TYR A 110 28.11 3.47 16.93
CA TYR A 110 28.94 2.39 16.41
C TYR A 110 30.30 2.96 15.97
N PRO A 111 31.45 2.31 16.27
CA PRO A 111 31.63 1.03 16.98
C PRO A 111 31.65 1.17 18.51
N ARG A 112 30.93 0.29 19.23
CA ARG A 112 30.82 0.34 20.71
C ARG A 112 31.68 -0.71 21.44
N THR A 113 31.83 -1.91 20.87
CA THR A 113 32.63 -3.00 21.46
C THR A 113 33.97 -3.14 20.74
N ASP A 114 34.94 -3.78 21.36
CA ASP A 114 36.24 -4.01 20.72
C ASP A 114 36.12 -4.89 19.48
N ALA A 115 35.20 -5.87 19.50
CA ALA A 115 34.86 -6.65 18.31
C ALA A 115 34.34 -5.76 17.17
N HIS A 116 33.55 -4.72 17.45
CA HIS A 116 33.09 -3.78 16.42
C HIS A 116 34.25 -2.98 15.86
N LYS A 117 35.16 -2.50 16.72
CA LYS A 117 36.36 -1.76 16.28
C LYS A 117 37.24 -2.61 15.36
N VAL A 118 37.44 -3.89 15.70
CA VAL A 118 38.18 -4.83 14.85
C VAL A 118 37.48 -5.00 13.50
N ARG A 119 36.16 -5.21 13.48
CA ARG A 119 35.39 -5.32 12.23
C ARG A 119 35.51 -4.07 11.36
N CYS A 120 35.44 -2.87 11.95
CA CYS A 120 35.67 -1.62 11.21
C CYS A 120 37.07 -1.54 10.60
N ARG A 121 38.10 -1.95 11.36
CA ARG A 121 39.49 -1.94 10.89
C ARG A 121 39.70 -2.91 9.74
N VAL A 122 39.16 -4.12 9.84
CA VAL A 122 39.21 -5.13 8.78
C VAL A 122 38.47 -4.63 7.53
N PHE A 123 37.27 -4.05 7.72
CA PHE A 123 36.52 -3.45 6.62
C PHE A 123 37.33 -2.35 5.92
N LYS A 124 37.93 -1.43 6.69
CA LYS A 124 38.75 -0.35 6.14
C LYS A 124 39.95 -0.87 5.34
N ASP A 125 40.71 -1.81 5.90
CA ASP A 125 41.89 -2.39 5.23
C ASP A 125 41.51 -3.11 3.92
N LEU A 126 40.44 -3.90 3.92
CA LEU A 126 39.97 -4.59 2.72
C LEU A 126 39.41 -3.61 1.67
N TRP A 127 38.70 -2.57 2.10
CA TRP A 127 38.19 -1.53 1.21
C TRP A 127 39.32 -0.76 0.52
N GLU A 128 40.34 -0.35 1.26
CA GLU A 128 41.53 0.35 0.73
C GLU A 128 42.32 -0.53 -0.26
N ARG A 129 42.25 -1.86 -0.11
CA ARG A 129 42.85 -2.83 -1.04
C ARG A 129 41.98 -3.11 -2.27
N GLY A 130 40.86 -2.42 -2.45
CA GLY A 130 39.97 -2.57 -3.62
C GLY A 130 39.04 -3.78 -3.56
N TYR A 131 38.80 -4.36 -2.39
CA TYR A 131 37.81 -5.43 -2.23
C TYR A 131 36.42 -4.84 -1.99
N TYR A 132 35.43 -5.35 -2.74
CA TYR A 132 34.03 -5.03 -2.49
C TYR A 132 33.48 -5.99 -1.45
N MET A 133 32.84 -5.46 -0.42
CA MET A 133 32.37 -6.24 0.73
C MET A 133 30.85 -6.15 0.85
N THR A 134 30.23 -7.31 1.09
CA THR A 134 28.81 -7.43 1.43
C THR A 134 28.65 -8.16 2.77
N VAL A 135 27.43 -8.23 3.29
CA VAL A 135 27.15 -8.89 4.56
C VAL A 135 27.40 -10.40 4.44
N GLY A 136 28.32 -10.93 5.26
CA GLY A 136 28.72 -12.34 5.23
C GLY A 136 27.84 -13.28 6.04
N SER A 137 26.78 -12.77 6.69
CA SER A 137 25.99 -13.51 7.69
C SER A 137 25.38 -14.80 7.16
N LYS A 138 25.03 -14.86 5.87
CA LYS A 138 24.54 -16.06 5.19
C LYS A 138 25.56 -17.20 5.11
N PHE A 139 26.85 -16.89 5.18
CA PHE A 139 27.97 -17.83 5.05
C PHE A 139 28.72 -18.05 6.36
N GLY A 140 28.18 -17.58 7.48
CA GLY A 140 28.81 -17.72 8.80
C GLY A 140 30.01 -16.79 9.03
N GLY A 141 30.19 -15.76 8.21
CA GLY A 141 31.24 -14.75 8.38
C GLY A 141 30.69 -13.35 8.62
N ASP A 142 31.55 -12.43 9.05
CA ASP A 142 31.18 -11.01 9.17
C ASP A 142 31.03 -10.34 7.80
N PHE A 143 31.93 -10.68 6.87
CA PHE A 143 31.99 -10.07 5.55
C PHE A 143 32.11 -11.12 4.45
N LEU A 144 31.42 -10.88 3.35
CA LEU A 144 31.64 -11.57 2.09
C LEU A 144 32.41 -10.63 1.17
N SER A 145 33.68 -10.97 0.92
CA SER A 145 34.57 -10.20 0.06
C SER A 145 34.53 -10.72 -1.37
N ILE A 146 34.33 -9.83 -2.32
CA ILE A 146 34.43 -10.07 -3.74
C ILE A 146 35.62 -9.25 -4.24
N ARG A 147 36.62 -9.94 -4.80
CA ARG A 147 37.77 -9.27 -5.40
C ARG A 147 37.32 -8.62 -6.70
N GLY A 148 37.21 -7.30 -6.72
CA GLY A 148 37.05 -6.54 -7.95
C GLY A 148 38.41 -6.46 -8.65
N VAL A 149 38.52 -6.97 -9.88
CA VAL A 149 39.59 -6.51 -10.75
C VAL A 149 39.16 -5.12 -11.20
N ILE A 150 39.67 -4.08 -10.54
CA ILE A 150 39.63 -2.73 -11.10
C ILE A 150 40.61 -2.80 -12.27
N THR A 151 40.08 -2.97 -13.48
CA THR A 151 40.85 -2.60 -14.66
C THR A 151 40.91 -1.08 -14.60
N ASP A 152 42.11 -0.55 -14.38
CA ASP A 152 42.39 0.88 -14.23
C ASP A 152 41.85 1.62 -15.46
N THR A 153 40.65 2.20 -15.37
CA THR A 153 40.13 3.26 -16.26
C THR A 153 38.80 3.76 -15.70
N VAL A 154 38.80 4.36 -14.51
CA VAL A 154 37.76 5.33 -14.19
C VAL A 154 38.36 6.44 -13.36
N GLU A 155 38.31 7.63 -13.91
CA GLU A 155 38.84 8.88 -13.39
C GLU A 155 38.42 9.10 -11.93
N LEU A 156 39.43 9.40 -11.11
CA LEU A 156 39.26 9.97 -9.78
C LEU A 156 38.55 11.33 -9.94
N LEU A 157 37.25 11.36 -9.68
CA LEU A 157 36.59 12.59 -9.27
C LEU A 157 37.12 12.95 -7.88
N ASP A 158 38.14 13.80 -7.86
CA ASP A 158 38.71 14.43 -6.67
C ASP A 158 37.60 15.09 -5.84
N PHE A 159 37.33 14.53 -4.67
CA PHE A 159 36.39 15.07 -3.68
C PHE A 159 37.02 16.17 -2.79
N SER A 160 38.11 16.80 -3.23
CA SER A 160 38.86 17.79 -2.45
C SER A 160 38.30 19.23 -2.52
N ALA A 161 37.21 19.47 -3.26
CA ALA A 161 36.64 20.81 -3.47
C ALA A 161 35.60 21.27 -2.41
N LEU A 162 35.52 20.64 -1.22
CA LEU A 162 34.64 21.07 -0.13
C LEU A 162 35.45 21.58 1.08
N THR A 163 36.30 22.57 0.86
CA THR A 163 36.69 23.53 1.91
C THR A 163 35.75 24.74 1.80
N LEU A 164 34.71 24.77 2.63
CA LEU A 164 33.93 25.97 2.91
C LEU A 164 34.74 26.88 3.85
N THR A 165 35.04 28.07 3.35
CA THR A 165 35.37 29.29 4.11
C THR A 165 34.30 29.64 5.14
#